data_AF-A0A6B3FE65-F1
#
_entry.id   AF-A0A6B3FE65-F1
#
_cell.length_a   1.000
_cell.length_b   1.000
_cell.length_c   1.000
_cell.angle_alpha   90.00
_cell.angle_beta   90.00
_cell.angle_gamma   90.00
#
_symmetry.space_group_name_H-M   'P 1'
#
loop_
_entity.id
_entity.type
_entity.pdbx_description
1 polymer ?
#
loop_
_entity_poly.entity_id
_entity_poly.type
_entity_poly.pdbx_seq_one_letter_code
_entity_poly.pdbx_strand_id
1 'polypeptide(L)' 'ITGKPMKIEWSSNWDDNLGGSTRYGELDPMVQKTRQKASEKVKFAFEQTFMFYLPRICEHCLNPSCVASC' A
#
# COMPACT_ATOMS: atom_id res chain seq x y z
N ILE A 1 4.71 -23.51 -4.26
CA ILE A 1 3.53 -24.15 -4.91
C ILE A 1 3.93 -25.30 -5.83
N THR A 2 4.94 -25.16 -6.69
CA THR A 2 5.29 -26.21 -7.68
C THR A 2 6.45 -27.13 -7.27
N GLY A 3 7.14 -26.83 -6.17
CA GLY A 3 8.32 -27.58 -5.69
C GLY A 3 9.57 -27.44 -6.56
N LYS A 4 9.49 -26.70 -7.67
CA LYS A 4 10.63 -26.43 -8.57
C LYS A 4 11.50 -25.31 -8.00
N PRO A 5 12.81 -25.30 -8.30
CA PRO A 5 13.67 -24.16 -8.01
C PRO A 5 13.09 -22.89 -8.63
N MET A 6 13.05 -21.80 -7.85
CA MET A 6 12.61 -20.50 -8.34
C MET A 6 13.43 -19.39 -7.71
N LYS A 7 13.61 -18.30 -8.46
CA LYS A 7 14.12 -17.05 -7.91
C LYS A 7 12.99 -16.37 -7.13
N ILE A 8 13.33 -15.76 -6.00
CA ILE A 8 12.39 -14.95 -5.23
C ILE A 8 12.28 -13.58 -5.92
N GLU A 9 11.07 -13.22 -6.33
CA GLU A 9 10.79 -11.96 -7.02
C GLU A 9 9.85 -11.03 -6.23
N TRP A 10 9.15 -11.58 -5.22
CA TRP A 10 8.21 -10.84 -4.38
C TRP A 10 7.89 -11.60 -3.08
N SER A 11 7.44 -10.89 -2.04
CA SER A 11 6.98 -11.46 -0.77
C SER A 11 5.97 -10.53 -0.07
N SER A 12 5.33 -10.99 1.01
CA SER A 12 4.26 -10.29 1.73
C SER A 12 4.64 -8.94 2.33
N ASN A 13 5.94 -8.69 2.57
CA ASN A 13 6.46 -7.42 3.10
C ASN A 13 7.61 -6.88 2.22
N TRP A 14 7.52 -7.06 0.90
CA TRP A 14 8.61 -6.73 -0.04
C TRP A 14 8.93 -5.23 -0.12
N ASP A 15 7.93 -4.37 0.12
CA ASP A 15 8.06 -2.91 0.03
C ASP A 15 8.33 -2.26 1.41
N ASP A 16 8.70 -3.06 2.41
CA ASP A 16 9.04 -2.61 3.76
C ASP A 16 10.13 -1.54 3.76
N ASN A 17 10.04 -0.60 4.71
CA ASN A 17 11.01 0.49 4.85
C ASN A 17 11.30 1.22 3.53
N LEU A 18 10.25 1.39 2.70
CA LEU A 18 10.28 2.07 1.40
C LEU A 18 11.10 1.35 0.31
N GLY A 19 11.41 0.07 0.49
CA GLY A 19 12.24 -0.73 -0.42
C GLY A 19 11.70 -0.88 -1.85
N GLY A 20 10.40 -0.68 -2.06
CA GLY A 20 9.76 -0.63 -3.39
C GLY A 20 9.05 0.69 -3.70
N SER A 21 9.22 1.71 -2.86
CA SER A 21 8.50 2.99 -2.96
C SER A 21 8.74 3.73 -4.27
N THR A 22 9.93 3.61 -4.88
CA THR A 22 10.26 4.26 -6.16
C THR A 22 9.49 3.66 -7.34
N ARG A 23 9.09 2.38 -7.25
CA ARG A 23 8.34 1.69 -8.30
C ARG A 23 6.82 1.76 -8.09
N TYR A 24 6.37 1.63 -6.83
CA TYR A 24 4.95 1.47 -6.52
C TYR A 24 4.35 2.62 -5.70
N GLY A 25 5.15 3.51 -5.12
CA GLY A 25 4.67 4.55 -4.21
C GLY A 25 3.70 5.55 -4.86
N GLU A 26 3.79 5.78 -6.17
CA GLU A 26 2.84 6.64 -6.89
C GLU A 26 1.47 5.98 -7.14
N LEU A 27 1.43 4.65 -7.09
CA LEU A 27 0.20 3.88 -7.28
C LEU A 27 -0.59 3.70 -5.97
N ASP A 28 -0.03 4.11 -4.82
CA ASP A 28 -0.72 4.05 -3.54
C ASP A 28 -1.91 5.05 -3.52
N PRO A 29 -3.17 4.56 -3.40
CA PRO A 29 -4.35 5.41 -3.39
C PRO A 29 -4.36 6.43 -2.24
N MET A 30 -3.72 6.12 -1.11
CA MET A 30 -3.59 7.04 0.03
C MET A 30 -2.61 8.16 -0.28
N VAL A 31 -1.48 7.84 -0.91
CA VAL A 31 -0.50 8.84 -1.38
C VAL A 31 -1.13 9.73 -2.44
N GLN A 32 -1.86 9.16 -3.40
CA GLN A 32 -2.59 9.93 -4.42
C GLN A 32 -3.63 10.88 -3.81
N LYS A 33 -4.49 10.38 -2.92
CA LYS A 33 -5.49 11.22 -2.21
C LYS A 33 -4.84 12.32 -1.38
N THR A 34 -3.71 12.02 -0.73
CA THR A 34 -2.96 12.99 0.06
C THR A 34 -2.33 14.06 -0.83
N ARG A 35 -1.68 13.67 -1.94
CA ARG A 35 -1.13 14.60 -2.93
C ARG A 35 -2.20 15.50 -3.52
N GLN A 36 -3.38 14.98 -3.86
CA GLN A 36 -4.49 15.79 -4.37
C GLN A 36 -4.94 16.83 -3.34
N LYS A 37 -5.21 16.42 -2.10
CA LYS A 37 -5.60 17.32 -1.00
C LYS A 37 -4.50 18.30 -0.57
N ALA A 38 -3.23 17.90 -0.68
CA ALA A 38 -2.08 18.74 -0.36
C ALA A 38 -1.78 19.73 -1.49
N SER A 39 -1.98 19.34 -2.75
CA SER A 39 -1.88 20.25 -3.91
C SER A 39 -2.91 21.37 -3.85
N GLU A 40 -4.09 21.11 -3.26
CA GLU A 40 -5.08 22.14 -2.95
C GLU A 40 -4.63 23.07 -1.81
N LYS A 41 -3.71 22.63 -0.94
CA LYS A 41 -3.37 23.34 0.30
C LYS A 41 -2.00 24.05 0.30
N VAL A 42 -0.88 23.46 -0.13
CA VAL A 42 0.44 24.15 -0.07
C VAL A 42 1.45 23.53 -1.07
N LYS A 43 1.99 24.35 -1.98
CA LYS A 43 3.27 24.12 -2.70
C LYS A 43 4.41 24.13 -1.66
N PHE A 44 5.34 23.16 -1.72
CA PHE A 44 6.56 22.98 -0.90
C PHE A 44 6.49 22.03 0.32
N ALA A 45 5.95 20.82 0.15
CA ALA A 45 6.21 19.68 1.06
C ALA A 45 6.70 18.43 0.31
N PHE A 46 7.31 18.63 -0.87
CA PHE A 46 7.45 17.61 -1.91
C PHE A 46 8.50 16.52 -1.62
N GLU A 47 9.30 16.66 -0.56
CA GLU A 47 10.43 15.77 -0.26
C GLU A 47 10.43 15.17 1.15
N GLN A 48 9.34 15.33 1.92
CA GLN A 48 9.26 14.62 3.19
C GLN A 48 8.88 13.17 2.95
N THR A 49 9.88 12.30 3.02
CA THR A 49 9.69 10.86 3.10
C THR A 49 8.95 10.53 4.41
N PHE A 50 7.62 10.42 4.37
CA PHE A 50 6.80 9.95 5.49
C PHE A 50 6.42 8.49 5.26
N MET A 51 6.72 7.64 6.25
CA MET A 51 6.36 6.22 6.26
C MET A 51 5.62 5.91 7.56
N PHE A 52 4.53 5.16 7.46
CA PHE A 52 3.78 4.63 8.59
C PHE A 52 3.54 3.14 8.38
N TYR A 53 3.45 2.38 9.47
CA TYR A 53 3.04 0.97 9.43
C TYR A 53 1.52 0.87 9.46
N LEU A 54 0.95 0.02 8.60
CA LEU A 54 -0.51 -0.22 8.53
C LEU A 54 -0.83 -1.70 8.75
N PRO A 55 -0.79 -2.20 10.00
CA PRO A 55 -1.21 -3.56 10.30
C PRO A 55 -2.74 -3.68 10.10
N ARG A 56 -3.19 -4.73 9.42
CA ARG A 56 -4.62 -4.99 9.17
C ARG A 56 -4.96 -6.46 9.33
N ILE A 57 -6.20 -6.73 9.74
CA ILE A 57 -6.79 -8.05 9.86
C ILE A 57 -8.19 -8.02 9.23
N CYS A 58 -8.94 -9.13 9.32
CA CYS A 58 -10.34 -9.13 8.93
C CYS A 58 -11.12 -8.08 9.75
N GLU A 59 -11.96 -7.29 9.09
CA GLU A 59 -12.76 -6.24 9.75
C GLU A 59 -14.03 -6.77 10.44
N HIS A 60 -14.38 -8.05 10.25
CA HIS A 60 -15.61 -8.66 10.79
C HIS A 60 -16.85 -7.78 10.54
N CYS A 61 -17.02 -7.35 9.30
CA CYS A 61 -18.01 -6.36 8.91
C CYS A 61 -19.44 -6.79 9.27
N LEU A 62 -20.27 -5.82 9.67
CA LEU A 62 -21.70 -6.01 9.86
C LEU A 62 -22.43 -6.34 8.55
N ASN A 63 -21.94 -5.82 7.42
CA ASN A 63 -22.42 -6.14 6.07
C ASN A 63 -21.25 -6.67 5.21
N PRO A 64 -20.87 -7.96 5.37
CA PRO A 64 -19.67 -8.50 4.76
C PRO A 64 -19.89 -8.94 3.31
N SER A 65 -19.16 -8.32 2.38
CA SER A 65 -19.18 -8.69 0.96
C SER A 65 -18.73 -10.13 0.72
N CYS A 66 -17.84 -10.65 1.56
CA CYS A 66 -17.37 -12.03 1.46
C CYS A 66 -18.48 -13.07 1.72
N VAL A 67 -19.47 -12.77 2.58
CA VAL A 67 -20.62 -13.65 2.82
C VAL A 67 -21.67 -13.46 1.74
N ALA A 68 -21.91 -12.23 1.30
CA ALA A 68 -22.90 -11.93 0.26
C ALA A 68 -22.59 -12.59 -1.10
N SER A 69 -21.31 -12.82 -1.39
CA SER A 69 -20.85 -13.46 -2.63
C SER A 69 -20.74 -14.99 -2.57
N CYS A 70 -20.93 -15.59 -1.39
CA CYS A 70 -20.91 -17.05 -1.21
C CYS A 70 -22.21 -17.68 -1.71
#